data_AF-A0A4U8S309-F1
#
_entry.id   AF-A0A4U8S309-F1
#
_cell.length_a   1.000
_cell.length_b   1.000
_cell.length_c   1.000
_cell.angle_alpha   90.00
_cell.angle_beta   90.00
_cell.angle_gamma   90.00
#
_symmetry.space_group_name_H-M   'P 1'
#
loop_
_entity.id
_entity.type
_entity.pdbx_description
1 polymer ?
#
loop_
_entity_poly.entity_id
_entity_poly.type
_entity_poly.pdbx_seq_one_letter_code
_entity_poly.pdbx_strand_id
1 'polypeptide(L)'
;MTKVIYGVIFLTYISQASDALTLIQLLIEENYTQEVKERYYRQEARKYYKVWGFDYCLNYTKGLSNNHANRSDSYARELVLEVGGKQAVAELKKFIEPRKKDSSLTYCLELYESKEYQEEVERIVKKYCKECE
;
A
#
# COMPACT_ATOMS: atom_id res chain seq x y z
N MET A 1 8.87 -44.85 18.02
CA MET A 1 8.20 -43.81 18.86
C MET A 1 8.81 -42.40 18.71
N THR A 2 9.74 -42.15 17.78
CA THR A 2 10.44 -40.85 17.69
C THR A 2 9.83 -39.88 16.67
N LYS A 3 9.09 -40.36 15.67
CA LYS A 3 8.49 -39.50 14.61
C LYS A 3 7.29 -38.67 15.07
N VAL A 4 6.57 -39.12 16.11
CA VAL A 4 5.37 -38.43 16.62
C VAL A 4 5.75 -37.18 17.43
N ILE A 5 6.88 -37.22 18.12
CA ILE A 5 7.33 -36.14 19.01
C ILE A 5 7.76 -34.91 18.19
N TYR A 6 8.46 -35.08 17.07
CA TYR A 6 8.83 -33.97 16.18
C TYR A 6 7.61 -33.29 15.54
N GLY A 7 6.55 -34.05 15.20
CA GLY A 7 5.33 -33.50 14.65
C GLY A 7 4.57 -32.61 15.64
N VAL A 8 4.50 -33.00 16.91
CA VAL A 8 3.84 -32.22 17.96
C VAL A 8 4.63 -30.96 18.30
N ILE A 9 5.96 -31.03 18.37
CA ILE A 9 6.83 -29.87 18.63
C ILE A 9 6.72 -28.85 17.48
N PHE A 10 6.71 -29.31 16.22
CA PHE A 10 6.58 -28.43 15.06
C PHE A 10 5.21 -27.74 15.00
N LEU A 11 4.12 -28.45 15.34
CA LEU A 11 2.77 -27.87 15.42
C LEU A 11 2.64 -26.83 16.54
N THR A 12 3.26 -27.04 17.70
CA THR A 12 3.26 -26.04 18.78
C THR A 12 4.08 -24.79 18.44
N TYR A 13 5.15 -24.93 17.65
CA TYR A 13 5.94 -23.78 17.20
C TYR A 13 5.18 -22.93 16.18
N ILE A 14 4.43 -23.57 15.28
CA ILE A 14 3.57 -22.87 14.31
C ILE A 14 2.41 -22.15 15.00
N SER A 15 1.79 -22.75 16.02
CA SER A 15 0.70 -22.08 16.75
C SER A 15 1.19 -20.84 17.49
N GLN A 16 2.34 -20.91 18.18
CA GLN A 16 2.92 -19.76 18.88
C GLN A 16 3.34 -18.63 17.93
N ALA A 17 3.83 -18.96 16.73
CA ALA A 17 4.17 -17.96 15.71
C ALA A 17 2.93 -17.27 15.12
N SER A 18 1.84 -18.03 14.91
CA SER A 18 0.52 -17.50 14.50
C SER A 18 -0.05 -16.54 15.54
N ASP A 19 0.00 -16.92 16.81
CA ASP A 19 -0.54 -16.14 17.91
C ASP A 19 0.27 -14.84 18.12
N ALA A 20 1.60 -14.91 17.97
CA ALA A 20 2.47 -13.74 18.01
C ALA A 20 2.23 -12.78 16.82
N LEU A 21 2.02 -13.31 15.60
CA LEU A 21 1.69 -12.47 14.44
C LEU A 21 0.36 -11.75 14.62
N THR A 22 -0.63 -12.45 15.18
CA THR A 22 -1.97 -11.92 15.45
C THR A 22 -1.94 -10.85 16.54
N LEU A 23 -1.15 -11.05 17.59
CA LEU A 23 -0.92 -10.06 18.65
C LEU A 23 -0.15 -8.82 18.14
N ILE A 24 0.82 -9.00 17.24
CA ILE A 24 1.51 -7.89 16.57
C ILE A 24 0.53 -7.11 15.70
N GLN A 25 -0.34 -7.79 14.95
CA GLN A 25 -1.38 -7.16 14.13
C GLN A 25 -2.37 -6.33 14.99
N LEU A 26 -2.82 -6.89 16.12
CA LEU A 26 -3.72 -6.22 17.07
C LEU A 26 -3.06 -5.04 17.80
N LEU A 27 -1.78 -5.18 18.19
CA LEU A 27 -1.00 -4.08 18.78
C LEU A 27 -0.72 -2.96 17.78
N ILE A 28 -0.62 -3.28 16.48
CA ILE A 28 -0.53 -2.28 15.41
C ILE A 28 -1.86 -1.54 15.27
N GLU A 29 -3.00 -2.23 15.29
CA GLU A 29 -4.32 -1.60 15.18
C GLU A 29 -4.67 -0.69 16.38
N GLU A 30 -4.31 -1.07 17.61
CA GLU A 30 -4.55 -0.25 18.81
C GLU A 30 -3.62 0.97 18.95
N ASN A 31 -2.45 0.99 18.28
CA ASN A 31 -1.40 1.99 18.50
C ASN A 31 -1.04 2.81 17.25
N TYR A 32 -1.97 2.87 16.29
CA TYR A 32 -1.80 3.56 15.01
C TYR A 32 -1.97 5.08 15.10
N THR A 33 -1.08 5.70 15.87
CA THR A 33 -1.06 7.15 16.03
C THR A 33 -0.69 7.85 14.72
N GLN A 34 -1.03 9.13 14.63
CA GLN A 34 -0.68 9.97 13.48
C GLN A 34 0.84 9.97 13.21
N GLU A 35 1.65 9.96 14.26
CA GLU A 35 3.12 9.93 14.15
C GLU A 35 3.61 8.64 13.47
N VAL A 36 2.99 7.50 13.79
CA VAL A 36 3.32 6.20 13.18
C VAL A 36 2.94 6.21 11.70
N LYS A 37 1.76 6.72 11.34
CA LYS A 37 1.33 6.89 9.94
C LYS A 37 2.32 7.74 9.15
N GLU A 38 2.71 8.88 9.71
CA GLU A 38 3.68 9.78 9.07
C GLU A 38 5.04 9.14 8.89
N ARG A 39 5.52 8.37 9.87
CA ARG A 39 6.80 7.65 9.78
C ARG A 39 6.78 6.62 8.66
N TYR A 40 5.76 5.76 8.59
CA TYR A 40 5.63 4.78 7.52
C TYR A 40 5.50 5.45 6.16
N TYR A 41 4.64 6.46 6.05
CA TYR A 41 4.50 7.24 4.84
C TYR A 41 5.85 7.81 4.39
N ARG A 42 6.66 8.37 5.29
CA ARG A 42 7.96 8.94 4.94
C ARG A 42 8.95 7.94 4.38
N GLN A 43 8.96 6.71 4.89
CA GLN A 43 9.87 5.65 4.43
C GLN A 43 9.48 5.08 3.06
N GLU A 44 8.19 5.13 2.71
CA GLU A 44 7.65 4.35 1.60
C GLU A 44 6.75 5.19 0.67
N ALA A 45 6.82 6.52 0.73
CA ALA A 45 5.93 7.42 -0.02
C ALA A 45 5.91 7.11 -1.52
N ARG A 46 7.09 6.84 -2.10
CA ARG A 46 7.23 6.46 -3.52
C ARG A 46 6.44 5.20 -3.85
N LYS A 47 6.58 4.17 -3.02
CA LYS A 47 5.83 2.92 -3.18
C LYS A 47 4.34 3.15 -3.04
N TYR A 48 3.91 3.94 -2.05
CA TYR A 48 2.49 4.19 -1.84
C TYR A 48 1.85 4.97 -2.99
N TYR A 49 2.49 6.01 -3.52
CA TYR A 49 1.98 6.70 -4.71
C TYR A 49 1.98 5.81 -5.96
N LYS A 50 2.99 4.96 -6.15
CA LYS A 50 3.02 3.98 -7.25
C LYS A 50 1.83 3.03 -7.20
N VAL A 51 1.56 2.44 -6.04
CA VAL A 51 0.41 1.53 -5.83
C VAL A 51 -0.91 2.29 -5.98
N TRP A 52 -1.01 3.47 -5.37
CA TRP A 52 -2.22 4.28 -5.42
C TRP A 52 -2.60 4.67 -6.86
N GLY A 53 -1.64 5.11 -7.67
CA GLY A 53 -1.91 5.48 -9.05
C GLY A 53 -2.23 4.29 -9.95
N PHE A 54 -1.64 3.13 -9.70
CA PHE A 54 -2.00 1.88 -10.38
C PHE A 54 -3.45 1.48 -10.10
N ASP A 55 -3.83 1.50 -8.82
CA ASP A 55 -5.19 1.26 -8.36
C ASP A 55 -6.20 2.25 -8.97
N TYR A 56 -5.80 3.52 -9.08
CA TYR A 56 -6.61 4.55 -9.72
C TYR A 56 -6.81 4.26 -11.21
N CYS A 57 -5.73 3.88 -11.91
CA CYS A 57 -5.79 3.49 -13.32
C CYS A 57 -6.76 2.31 -13.53
N LEU A 58 -6.69 1.28 -12.69
CA LEU A 58 -7.57 0.10 -12.73
C LEU A 58 -9.03 0.39 -12.34
N ASN A 59 -9.34 1.64 -11.96
CA ASN A 59 -10.65 2.07 -11.46
C ASN A 59 -11.07 1.38 -10.15
N TYR A 60 -10.14 0.76 -9.43
CA TYR A 60 -10.40 0.14 -8.12
C TYR A 60 -10.69 1.19 -7.02
N THR A 61 -10.48 2.47 -7.33
CA THR A 61 -10.80 3.59 -6.45
C THR A 61 -12.25 4.08 -6.58
N LYS A 62 -12.98 3.68 -7.63
CA LYS A 62 -14.41 3.97 -7.79
C LYS A 62 -15.24 2.76 -7.33
N GLY A 63 -15.70 2.77 -6.08
CA GLY A 63 -16.85 1.96 -5.66
C GLY A 63 -16.58 0.51 -5.23
N LEU A 64 -15.48 0.24 -4.51
CA LEU A 64 -15.41 -1.02 -3.76
C LEU A 64 -16.15 -0.83 -2.44
N SER A 65 -17.19 -1.63 -2.19
CA SER A 65 -17.70 -1.80 -0.83
C SER A 65 -16.53 -2.27 0.03
N ASN A 66 -16.52 -1.85 1.30
CA ASN A 66 -15.46 -2.10 2.29
C ASN A 66 -15.12 -3.59 2.52
N ASN A 67 -15.70 -4.51 1.75
CA ASN A 67 -15.56 -5.96 1.88
C ASN A 67 -14.33 -6.53 1.15
N HIS A 68 -13.54 -5.70 0.46
CA HIS A 68 -12.19 -6.09 -0.03
C HIS A 68 -11.08 -5.76 0.98
N ALA A 69 -11.42 -5.72 2.28
CA ALA A 69 -10.54 -5.42 3.42
C ALA A 69 -9.41 -6.44 3.71
N ASN A 70 -8.97 -7.24 2.72
CA ASN A 70 -7.86 -8.19 2.90
C ASN A 70 -6.63 -7.89 2.03
N ARG A 71 -6.44 -6.67 1.52
CA ARG A 71 -5.22 -6.32 0.77
C ARG A 71 -4.44 -5.21 1.45
N SER A 72 -3.13 -5.44 1.57
CA SER A 72 -2.06 -4.46 1.85
C SER A 72 -2.20 -3.08 1.18
N ASP A 73 -3.07 -2.98 0.17
CA ASP A 73 -3.26 -1.83 -0.69
C ASP A 73 -4.26 -0.81 -0.10
N SER A 74 -5.18 -1.23 0.78
CA SER A 74 -6.07 -0.29 1.50
C SER A 74 -5.26 0.67 2.36
N TYR A 75 -4.23 0.13 3.01
CA TYR A 75 -3.32 0.88 3.86
C TYR A 75 -2.53 1.94 3.08
N ALA A 76 -1.99 1.57 1.90
CA ALA A 76 -1.31 2.53 1.02
C ALA A 76 -2.27 3.66 0.57
N ARG A 77 -3.55 3.33 0.35
CA ARG A 77 -4.56 4.34 0.01
C ARG A 77 -4.84 5.33 1.10
N GLU A 78 -5.04 4.84 2.31
CA GLU A 78 -5.32 5.69 3.47
C GLU A 78 -4.15 6.62 3.75
N LEU A 79 -2.91 6.11 3.79
CA LEU A 79 -1.73 6.94 4.02
C LEU A 79 -1.55 8.05 2.98
N VAL A 80 -1.72 7.74 1.68
CA VAL A 80 -1.55 8.74 0.62
C VAL A 80 -2.61 9.84 0.71
N LEU A 81 -3.84 9.50 1.12
CA LEU A 81 -4.92 10.46 1.28
C LEU A 81 -4.79 11.28 2.57
N GLU A 82 -4.45 10.64 3.68
CA GLU A 82 -4.37 11.24 5.02
C GLU A 82 -3.07 12.02 5.24
N VAL A 83 -1.94 11.45 4.87
CA VAL A 83 -0.61 12.04 5.08
C VAL A 83 -0.11 12.75 3.83
N GLY A 84 -0.18 12.09 2.67
CA GLY A 84 0.31 12.67 1.41
C GLY A 84 -0.53 13.83 0.88
N GLY A 85 -1.78 13.92 1.33
CA GLY A 85 -2.66 15.06 1.09
C GLY A 85 -3.35 15.07 -0.28
N LYS A 86 -4.52 15.72 -0.31
CA LYS A 86 -5.41 15.74 -1.48
C LYS A 86 -4.79 16.37 -2.74
N GLN A 87 -3.87 17.32 -2.58
CA GLN A 87 -3.24 18.03 -3.70
C GLN A 87 -2.29 17.12 -4.48
N ALA A 88 -1.43 16.37 -3.79
CA ALA A 88 -0.53 15.39 -4.40
C ALA A 88 -1.31 14.32 -5.18
N VAL A 89 -2.40 13.81 -4.58
CA VAL A 89 -3.30 12.85 -5.22
C VAL A 89 -3.98 13.45 -6.46
N ALA A 90 -4.44 14.71 -6.39
CA ALA A 90 -5.08 15.37 -7.52
C ALA A 90 -4.11 15.54 -8.71
N GLU A 91 -2.85 15.84 -8.46
CA GLU A 91 -1.82 15.90 -9.51
C GLU A 91 -1.58 14.54 -10.15
N LEU A 92 -1.44 13.48 -9.35
CA LEU A 92 -1.25 12.13 -9.86
C LEU A 92 -2.46 11.68 -10.71
N LYS A 93 -3.69 11.96 -10.27
CA LYS A 93 -4.90 11.72 -11.08
C LYS A 93 -4.84 12.45 -12.42
N LYS A 94 -4.48 13.74 -12.40
CA LYS A 94 -4.37 14.56 -13.62
C LYS A 94 -3.31 14.02 -14.58
N PHE A 95 -2.24 13.42 -14.07
CA PHE A 95 -1.25 12.75 -14.90
C PHE A 95 -1.79 11.46 -15.54
N ILE A 96 -2.51 10.63 -14.77
CA ILE A 96 -3.01 9.32 -15.20
C ILE A 96 -4.17 9.44 -16.19
N GLU A 97 -5.15 10.30 -15.93
CA GLU A 97 -6.38 10.39 -16.73
C GLU A 97 -6.18 10.48 -18.25
N PRO A 98 -5.34 11.37 -18.79
CA PRO A 98 -5.14 11.44 -20.24
C PRO A 98 -4.36 10.23 -20.82
N ARG A 99 -3.68 9.46 -19.98
CA ARG A 99 -2.87 8.29 -20.37
C ARG A 99 -3.64 6.97 -20.21
N LYS A 100 -4.72 7.00 -19.44
CA LYS A 100 -5.63 5.89 -19.23
C LYS A 100 -6.54 5.74 -20.45
N LYS A 101 -6.20 4.82 -21.36
CA LYS A 101 -7.04 4.50 -22.52
C LYS A 101 -8.31 3.74 -22.12
N ASP A 102 -8.15 2.76 -21.23
CA ASP A 102 -9.22 2.04 -20.54
C ASP A 102 -8.74 1.64 -19.13
N SER A 103 -9.55 0.89 -18.37
CA SER A 103 -9.15 0.38 -17.04
C SER A 103 -8.59 -1.05 -17.11
N SER A 104 -8.07 -1.48 -18.26
CA SER A 104 -7.51 -2.82 -18.41
C SER A 104 -6.19 -2.96 -17.65
N LEU A 105 -5.94 -4.18 -17.16
CA LEU A 105 -4.72 -4.50 -16.44
C LEU A 105 -3.47 -4.24 -17.29
N THR A 106 -3.49 -4.61 -18.57
CA THR A 106 -2.34 -4.46 -19.48
C THR A 106 -1.95 -2.99 -19.64
N TYR A 107 -2.90 -2.11 -19.99
CA TYR A 107 -2.58 -0.68 -20.16
C TYR A 107 -2.11 -0.04 -18.85
N CYS A 108 -2.73 -0.38 -17.73
CA CYS A 108 -2.33 0.17 -16.44
C CYS A 108 -0.96 -0.34 -15.99
N LEU A 109 -0.60 -1.58 -16.32
CA LEU A 109 0.73 -2.14 -16.02
C LEU A 109 1.80 -1.49 -16.90
N GLU A 110 1.53 -1.32 -18.20
CA GLU A 110 2.42 -0.57 -19.10
C GLU A 110 2.66 0.87 -18.60
N LEU A 111 1.60 1.56 -18.18
CA LEU A 111 1.73 2.89 -17.59
C LEU A 111 2.53 2.84 -16.29
N TYR A 112 2.26 1.88 -15.40
CA TYR A 112 2.97 1.73 -14.14
C TYR A 112 4.47 1.51 -14.34
N GLU A 113 4.86 0.69 -15.31
CA GLU A 113 6.27 0.39 -15.61
C GLU A 113 6.95 1.51 -16.42
N SER A 114 6.18 2.44 -17.01
CA SER A 114 6.70 3.53 -17.82
C SER A 114 7.61 4.48 -17.02
N LYS A 115 8.67 4.95 -17.66
CA LYS A 115 9.61 5.92 -17.08
C LYS A 115 8.89 7.20 -16.65
N GLU A 116 7.93 7.65 -17.45
CA GLU A 116 7.14 8.86 -17.21
C GLU A 116 6.33 8.77 -15.92
N TYR A 117 5.76 7.59 -15.63
CA TYR A 117 5.03 7.38 -14.38
C TYR A 117 5.96 7.38 -13.17
N GLN A 118 7.13 6.74 -13.29
CA GLN A 118 8.13 6.71 -12.22
C GLN A 118 8.64 8.13 -11.91
N GLU A 119 8.91 8.93 -12.95
CA GLU A 119 9.33 10.33 -12.81
C GLU A 119 8.23 11.23 -12.23
N GLU A 120 6.97 11.00 -12.61
CA GLU A 120 5.85 11.76 -12.04
C GLU A 120 5.67 11.47 -10.54
N VAL A 121 5.75 10.19 -10.13
CA VAL A 121 5.72 9.83 -8.72
C VAL A 121 6.87 10.50 -7.97
N GLU A 122 8.09 10.43 -8.52
CA GLU A 122 9.26 11.08 -7.93
C GLU A 122 9.07 12.59 -7.77
N ARG A 123 8.51 13.26 -8.79
CA ARG A 123 8.20 14.70 -8.78
C ARG A 123 7.19 15.03 -7.67
N ILE A 124 6.14 14.24 -7.54
CA ILE A 124 5.09 14.44 -6.53
C ILE A 124 5.67 14.26 -5.12
N VAL A 125 6.40 13.17 -4.88
CA VAL A 125 7.03 12.90 -3.58
C VAL A 125 7.97 14.04 -3.20
N LYS A 126 8.88 14.46 -4.08
CA LYS A 126 9.79 15.58 -3.81
C LYS A 126 9.08 16.91 -3.54
N LYS A 127 7.95 17.15 -4.19
CA LYS A 127 7.18 18.39 -4.02
C LYS A 127 6.46 18.45 -2.68
N TYR A 128 5.85 17.34 -2.27
CA TYR A 128 4.96 17.31 -1.11
C TYR A 128 5.57 16.66 0.15
N CYS A 129 6.68 15.94 0.01
CA CYS A 129 7.42 15.33 1.11
C CYS A 129 8.93 15.34 0.84
N LYS A 130 9.57 16.48 1.14
CA LYS A 130 11.01 16.67 0.94
C LYS A 130 11.89 15.74 1.77
N GLU A 131 11.35 15.27 2.90
CA GLU A 131 12.04 14.39 3.86
C GLU A 131 11.74 12.90 3.63
N CYS A 132 11.01 12.55 2.58
CA CYS A 132 10.66 11.15 2.26
C CYS A 132 11.80 10.42 1.53
N GLU A 133 12.02 9.16 1.93
CA GLU A 133 12.99 8.21 1.34
C GLU A 133 12.60 7.70 -0.03
#